data_AF-C8ZE47-F1
#
_entry.id   AF-C8ZE47-F1
#
_cell.length_a   1.000
_cell.length_b   1.000
_cell.length_c   1.000
_cell.angle_alpha   90.00
_cell.angle_beta   90.00
_cell.angle_gamma   90.00
#
_symmetry.space_group_name_H-M   'P 1'
#
loop_
_entity.id
_entity.type
_entity.pdbx_description
1 polymer ?
#
loop_
_entity_poly.entity_id
_entity_poly.type
_entity_poly.pdbx_seq_one_letter_code
_entity_poly.pdbx_strand_id
1 'polypeptide(L)'
;MWKRSFHSQGGPLRARTKFTKPKPKQPVLPKDKIRPPTQLTHHSNNLRITEPIPPTTSNLRCPDDHPLWQFFSNKKFIRSADDLPPSSHIRPWSIPELRHKSFNDLHSLWYNCLREQNVLARENHLLKNIVGSTHDEFSELSNSIRTTMWQIRHVLNERELAYSASRKFLQDESERKKFLDTLANDYFLNKDIPDDEVASMLTRFQLAIFGISETIQDNTVDINFIDGIKFLANLKLQRFKDSNDLISEISQEPITDVGESFILFTSDFEPHAVQEACVAIKDLRKSPDNKVPKLDELPTVRKYLKQLIHASSVEQATA
;
A
#
# COMPACT_ATOMS: atom_id res chain seq x y z
N MET A 1 52.05 25.03 47.03
CA MET A 1 52.45 26.24 46.29
C MET A 1 53.96 26.45 46.41
N TRP A 2 54.78 25.63 45.75
CA TRP A 2 56.25 25.78 45.76
C TRP A 2 56.70 26.14 44.35
N LYS A 3 57.30 27.33 44.25
CA LYS A 3 57.64 28.04 43.03
C LYS A 3 58.61 27.19 42.20
N ARG A 4 58.33 27.03 40.91
CA ARG A 4 59.34 26.63 39.91
C ARG A 4 60.40 27.74 39.90
N SER A 5 61.41 27.60 40.75
CA SER A 5 62.66 28.33 40.59
C SER A 5 63.29 27.78 39.31
N PHE A 6 63.11 28.52 38.21
CA PHE A 6 64.06 28.44 37.12
C PHE A 6 65.43 28.57 37.77
N HIS A 7 66.19 27.48 37.77
CA HIS A 7 67.60 27.53 38.10
C HIS A 7 68.28 28.25 36.93
N SER A 8 68.06 29.57 36.83
CA SER A 8 69.01 30.49 36.22
C SER A 8 70.15 30.70 37.21
N GLN A 9 70.75 29.60 37.66
CA GLN A 9 72.10 29.64 38.15
C GLN A 9 72.95 29.72 36.90
N GLY A 10 73.50 30.91 36.65
CA GLY A 10 74.36 31.23 35.54
C GLY A 10 75.59 30.32 35.51
N GLY A 11 75.45 29.13 34.93
CA GLY A 11 76.54 28.51 34.22
C GLY A 11 76.86 29.42 33.03
N PRO A 12 78.14 29.69 32.72
CA PRO A 12 78.49 30.58 31.61
C PRO A 12 77.75 30.13 30.35
N LEU A 13 77.18 31.08 29.59
CA LEU A 13 76.60 30.83 28.27
C LEU A 13 77.63 30.06 27.42
N ARG A 14 77.55 28.72 27.40
CA ARG A 14 78.48 27.85 26.67
C ARG A 14 78.05 27.79 25.20
N ALA A 15 78.03 28.94 24.54
CA ALA A 15 77.96 29.01 23.10
C ALA A 15 79.23 28.37 22.51
N ARG A 16 79.10 27.75 21.33
CA ARG A 16 80.28 27.32 20.57
C ARG A 16 81.09 28.58 20.23
N THR A 17 82.31 28.68 20.75
CA THR A 17 83.23 29.79 20.46
C THR A 17 84.39 29.28 19.61
N LYS A 18 85.27 30.18 19.14
CA LYS A 18 86.54 29.80 18.49
C LYS A 18 87.41 28.89 19.38
N PHE A 19 87.19 28.92 20.70
CA PHE A 19 87.98 28.18 21.68
C PHE A 19 87.28 26.92 22.22
N THR A 20 85.99 26.69 21.92
CA THR A 20 85.32 25.45 22.33
C THR A 20 85.83 24.28 21.51
N LYS A 21 86.62 23.42 22.15
CA LYS A 21 87.10 22.19 21.53
C LYS A 21 85.92 21.24 21.27
N PRO A 22 85.91 20.50 20.14
CA PRO A 22 84.89 19.49 19.89
C PRO A 22 84.84 18.47 21.03
N LYS A 23 83.63 18.05 21.42
CA LYS A 23 83.47 16.95 22.38
C LYS A 23 84.08 15.68 21.77
N PRO A 24 84.68 14.80 22.58
CA PRO A 24 85.11 13.50 22.09
C PRO A 24 83.90 12.73 21.56
N LYS A 25 84.13 11.81 20.63
CA LYS A 25 83.10 10.87 20.18
C LYS A 25 82.63 10.04 21.38
N GLN A 26 81.35 9.66 21.38
CA GLN A 26 80.85 8.72 22.38
C GLN A 26 81.68 7.44 22.37
N PRO A 27 81.95 6.83 23.54
CA PRO A 27 82.67 5.56 23.60
C PRO A 27 81.82 4.48 22.93
N VAL A 28 82.29 3.97 21.79
CA VAL A 28 81.63 2.87 21.09
C VAL A 28 81.90 1.56 21.83
N LEU A 29 80.90 0.66 21.86
CA LEU A 29 81.10 -0.68 22.39
C LEU A 29 82.15 -1.42 21.53
N PRO A 30 83.06 -2.21 22.14
CA PRO A 30 83.96 -3.10 21.41
C PRO A 30 83.19 -4.03 20.46
N LYS A 31 83.80 -4.36 19.31
CA LYS A 31 83.19 -5.21 18.26
C LYS A 31 82.72 -6.57 18.79
N ASP A 32 83.39 -7.12 19.79
CA ASP A 32 83.04 -8.42 20.37
C ASP A 32 81.86 -8.34 21.36
N LYS A 33 81.51 -7.13 21.82
CA LYS A 33 80.43 -6.89 22.80
C LYS A 33 79.12 -6.45 22.15
N ILE A 34 79.12 -6.07 20.87
CA ILE A 34 77.89 -5.75 20.16
C ILE A 34 77.12 -7.03 19.81
N ARG A 35 75.82 -7.06 20.10
CA ARG A 35 74.96 -8.19 19.73
C ARG A 35 74.64 -8.12 18.23
N PRO A 36 74.52 -9.26 17.52
CA PRO A 36 74.10 -9.25 16.12
C PRO A 36 72.69 -8.62 16.00
N PRO A 37 72.41 -7.88 14.91
CA PRO A 37 71.07 -7.34 14.70
C PRO A 37 70.07 -8.47 14.45
N THR A 38 68.83 -8.28 14.89
CA THR A 38 67.77 -9.29 14.72
C THR A 38 67.42 -9.51 13.25
N GLN A 39 67.45 -8.44 12.45
CA GLN A 39 67.21 -8.50 11.00
C GLN A 39 68.56 -8.43 10.27
N LEU A 40 68.82 -9.42 9.41
CA LEU A 40 70.06 -9.47 8.61
C LEU A 40 69.87 -8.93 7.19
N THR A 41 68.71 -9.18 6.57
CA THR A 41 68.39 -8.74 5.20
C THR A 41 67.27 -7.70 5.21
N HIS A 42 67.49 -6.57 4.56
CA HIS A 42 66.52 -5.46 4.54
C HIS A 42 65.78 -5.41 3.19
N HIS A 43 65.68 -4.24 2.57
CA HIS A 43 65.01 -4.05 1.29
C HIS A 43 65.81 -4.66 0.14
N SER A 44 65.12 -4.98 -0.94
CA SER A 44 65.78 -5.36 -2.20
C SER A 44 66.54 -4.15 -2.76
N ASN A 45 67.85 -4.31 -2.98
CA ASN A 45 68.70 -3.25 -3.55
C ASN A 45 68.36 -2.96 -5.05
N ASN A 46 67.48 -3.76 -5.65
CA ASN A 46 67.01 -3.62 -7.03
C ASN A 46 65.58 -3.04 -7.12
N LEU A 47 65.12 -2.32 -6.10
CA LEU A 47 63.87 -1.57 -6.18
C LEU A 47 64.05 -0.37 -7.11
N ARG A 48 63.10 -0.18 -8.03
CA ARG A 48 63.06 0.97 -8.94
C ARG A 48 61.72 1.68 -8.80
N ILE A 49 61.76 3.01 -8.78
CA ILE A 49 60.55 3.83 -8.80
C ILE A 49 59.92 3.61 -10.18
N THR A 50 58.78 2.93 -10.19
CA THR A 50 58.01 2.68 -11.40
C THR A 50 56.93 3.75 -11.51
N GLU A 51 56.55 4.10 -12.73
CA GLU A 51 55.42 4.98 -12.97
C GLU A 51 54.10 4.40 -12.39
N PRO A 52 53.15 5.26 -11.95
CA PRO A 52 51.87 4.79 -11.45
C PRO A 52 51.09 4.00 -12.52
N ILE A 53 50.42 2.93 -12.12
CA ILE A 53 49.51 2.17 -12.99
C ILE A 53 48.08 2.72 -12.86
N PRO A 54 47.54 3.45 -13.87
CA PRO A 54 46.22 4.03 -13.76
C PRO A 54 45.12 2.94 -13.79
N PRO A 55 44.03 3.09 -13.01
CA PRO A 55 42.92 2.14 -13.05
C PRO A 55 42.20 2.20 -14.40
N THR A 56 41.87 1.03 -14.96
CA THR A 56 41.14 0.91 -16.22
C THR A 56 39.71 0.40 -16.02
N THR A 57 38.78 0.92 -16.82
CA THR A 57 37.38 0.47 -16.88
C THR A 57 37.25 -0.95 -17.44
N SER A 58 38.26 -1.46 -18.18
CA SER A 58 38.27 -2.84 -18.70
C SER A 58 38.18 -3.92 -17.61
N ASN A 59 38.51 -3.56 -16.37
CA ASN A 59 38.37 -4.43 -15.20
C ASN A 59 36.92 -4.54 -14.71
N LEU A 60 36.07 -3.57 -15.04
CA LEU A 60 34.67 -3.50 -14.60
C LEU A 60 33.75 -4.23 -15.58
N ARG A 61 32.68 -4.83 -15.04
CA ARG A 61 31.59 -5.44 -15.82
C ARG A 61 30.29 -4.73 -15.45
N CYS A 62 30.01 -3.61 -16.09
CA CYS A 62 28.76 -2.88 -15.88
C CYS A 62 27.62 -3.61 -16.62
N PRO A 63 26.58 -4.10 -15.91
CA PRO A 63 25.47 -4.78 -16.55
C PRO A 63 24.67 -3.80 -17.40
N ASP A 64 24.10 -4.33 -18.49
CA ASP A 64 23.31 -3.52 -19.43
C ASP A 64 21.98 -3.04 -18.82
N ASP A 65 21.38 -3.88 -17.96
CA ASP A 65 20.18 -3.60 -17.18
C ASP A 65 20.53 -3.19 -15.73
N HIS A 66 21.44 -2.23 -15.59
CA HIS A 66 21.72 -1.61 -14.30
C HIS A 66 20.56 -0.68 -13.88
N PRO A 67 20.03 -0.74 -12.64
CA PRO A 67 18.86 0.05 -12.23
C PRO A 67 19.08 1.57 -12.33
N LEU A 68 20.32 2.05 -12.26
CA LEU A 68 20.62 3.48 -12.49
C LEU A 68 20.31 3.94 -13.92
N TRP A 69 20.21 3.04 -14.91
CA TRP A 69 19.79 3.41 -16.27
C TRP A 69 18.35 3.91 -16.31
N GLN A 70 17.52 3.60 -15.32
CA GLN A 70 16.15 4.11 -15.20
C GLN A 70 16.08 5.65 -15.01
N PHE A 71 17.19 6.30 -14.62
CA PHE A 71 17.31 7.76 -14.57
C PHE A 71 17.64 8.40 -15.92
N PHE A 72 17.82 7.60 -16.96
CA PHE A 72 18.16 8.02 -18.30
C PHE A 72 17.08 7.56 -19.27
N SER A 73 16.84 8.35 -20.31
CA SER A 73 15.96 7.98 -21.41
C SER A 73 16.80 7.31 -22.51
N ASN A 74 16.55 6.04 -22.79
CA ASN A 74 17.25 5.27 -23.84
C ASN A 74 18.80 5.33 -23.74
N LYS A 75 19.34 5.30 -22.51
CA LYS A 75 20.79 5.42 -22.22
C LYS A 75 21.47 6.68 -22.81
N LYS A 76 20.68 7.71 -23.16
CA LYS A 76 21.19 9.00 -23.64
C LYS A 76 21.58 9.90 -22.48
N PHE A 77 22.69 10.63 -22.62
CA PHE A 77 23.15 11.56 -21.58
C PHE A 77 22.17 12.73 -21.38
N ILE A 78 21.68 13.29 -22.49
CA ILE A 78 20.64 14.32 -22.57
C ILE A 78 19.80 14.06 -23.82
N ARG A 79 18.48 14.27 -23.74
CA ARG A 79 17.58 14.20 -24.91
C ARG A 79 17.80 15.39 -25.84
N SER A 80 17.81 15.12 -27.14
CA SER A 80 17.76 16.19 -28.15
C SER A 80 16.33 16.74 -28.29
N ALA A 81 16.17 17.87 -28.97
CA ALA A 81 14.84 18.43 -29.23
C ALA A 81 13.91 17.45 -29.97
N ASP A 82 14.45 16.60 -30.86
CA ASP A 82 13.72 15.56 -31.58
C ASP A 82 13.35 14.34 -30.70
N ASP A 83 14.16 14.07 -29.66
CA ASP A 83 13.88 12.99 -28.69
C ASP A 83 12.82 13.38 -27.67
N LEU A 84 12.59 14.68 -27.49
CA LEU A 84 11.55 15.19 -26.62
C LEU A 84 10.20 15.06 -27.31
N PRO A 85 9.16 14.62 -26.58
CA PRO A 85 7.85 14.57 -27.15
C PRO A 85 7.37 16.01 -27.41
N PRO A 86 6.86 16.35 -28.61
CA PRO A 86 6.49 17.72 -28.96
C PRO A 86 5.20 18.14 -28.26
N SER A 87 5.15 19.36 -27.72
CA SER A 87 4.05 19.85 -26.86
C SER A 87 2.65 19.71 -27.47
N SER A 88 2.51 19.72 -28.80
CA SER A 88 1.24 19.47 -29.51
C SER A 88 0.70 18.06 -29.33
N HIS A 89 1.56 17.07 -29.04
CA HIS A 89 1.20 15.65 -28.92
C HIS A 89 1.00 15.21 -27.46
N ILE A 90 1.50 15.98 -26.47
CA ILE A 90 1.35 15.64 -25.06
C ILE A 90 0.25 16.49 -24.44
N ARG A 91 -0.55 15.84 -23.60
CA ARG A 91 -1.54 16.51 -22.78
C ARG A 91 -1.43 16.00 -21.35
N PRO A 92 -1.50 16.86 -20.32
CA PRO A 92 -1.73 16.39 -18.97
C PRO A 92 -3.09 15.68 -18.86
N TRP A 93 -3.18 14.76 -17.92
CA TRP A 93 -4.44 14.11 -17.52
C TRP A 93 -5.46 15.15 -17.06
N SER A 94 -6.74 14.94 -17.36
CA SER A 94 -7.80 15.81 -16.86
C SER A 94 -8.43 15.22 -15.59
N ILE A 95 -8.88 16.07 -14.66
CA ILE A 95 -9.54 15.64 -13.42
C ILE A 95 -10.69 14.65 -13.68
N PRO A 96 -11.64 14.92 -14.62
CA PRO A 96 -12.75 14.01 -14.89
C PRO A 96 -12.30 12.62 -15.36
N GLU A 97 -11.20 12.53 -16.12
CA GLU A 97 -10.65 11.26 -16.60
C GLU A 97 -10.02 10.46 -15.46
N LEU A 98 -9.42 11.15 -14.49
CA LEU A 98 -8.80 10.51 -13.32
C LEU A 98 -9.86 9.99 -12.34
N ARG A 99 -11.06 10.59 -12.28
CA ARG A 99 -12.11 10.20 -11.32
C ARG A 99 -12.57 8.75 -11.47
N HIS A 100 -12.59 8.21 -12.69
CA HIS A 100 -13.06 6.85 -12.97
C HIS A 100 -11.92 5.80 -13.04
N LYS A 101 -10.72 6.13 -12.58
CA LYS A 101 -9.59 5.20 -12.48
C LYS A 101 -9.53 4.52 -11.11
N SER A 102 -9.03 3.29 -11.11
CA SER A 102 -8.83 2.52 -9.87
C SER A 102 -7.76 3.18 -8.99
N PHE A 103 -7.77 2.89 -7.69
CA PHE A 103 -6.72 3.39 -6.79
C PHE A 103 -5.33 2.89 -7.21
N ASN A 104 -5.21 1.60 -7.55
CA ASN A 104 -3.95 0.97 -7.96
C ASN A 104 -3.41 1.57 -9.26
N ASP A 105 -4.29 1.90 -10.21
CA ASP A 105 -3.92 2.55 -11.47
C ASP A 105 -3.41 3.97 -11.21
N LEU A 106 -4.10 4.74 -10.36
CA LEU A 106 -3.68 6.10 -9.98
C LEU A 106 -2.33 6.08 -9.25
N HIS A 107 -2.11 5.09 -8.39
CA HIS A 107 -0.84 4.92 -7.68
C HIS A 107 0.31 4.54 -8.63
N SER A 108 0.05 3.65 -9.58
CA SER A 108 1.01 3.28 -10.62
C SER A 108 1.34 4.46 -11.53
N LEU A 109 0.32 5.23 -11.95
CA LEU A 109 0.48 6.44 -12.74
C LEU A 109 1.31 7.48 -11.98
N TRP A 110 1.03 7.69 -10.69
CA TRP A 110 1.81 8.60 -9.84
C TRP A 110 3.30 8.26 -9.82
N TYR A 111 3.66 6.98 -9.67
CA TYR A 111 5.06 6.57 -9.69
C TYR A 111 5.70 6.70 -11.07
N ASN A 112 4.96 6.50 -12.15
CA ASN A 112 5.46 6.78 -13.49
C ASN A 112 5.73 8.28 -13.70
N CYS A 113 4.83 9.14 -13.24
CA CYS A 113 5.02 10.59 -13.21
C CYS A 113 6.28 10.98 -12.40
N LEU A 114 6.44 10.41 -11.21
CA LEU A 114 7.60 10.66 -10.35
C LEU A 114 8.92 10.20 -10.98
N ARG A 115 8.91 9.03 -11.65
CA ARG A 115 10.08 8.54 -12.40
C ARG A 115 10.45 9.47 -13.54
N GLU A 116 9.48 9.91 -14.35
CA GLU A 116 9.75 10.83 -15.45
C GLU A 116 10.25 12.19 -14.93
N GLN A 117 9.71 12.68 -13.82
CA GLN A 117 10.24 13.88 -13.15
C GLN A 117 11.68 13.72 -12.70
N ASN A 118 12.09 12.54 -12.20
CA ASN A 118 13.49 12.31 -11.82
C ASN A 118 14.43 12.34 -13.04
N VAL A 119 14.00 11.76 -14.17
CA VAL A 119 14.75 11.81 -15.45
C VAL A 119 14.88 13.27 -15.91
N LEU A 120 13.76 14.00 -15.94
CA LEU A 120 13.71 15.41 -16.35
C LEU A 120 14.50 16.33 -15.40
N ALA A 121 14.45 16.09 -14.09
CA ALA A 121 15.17 16.88 -13.11
C ALA A 121 16.69 16.76 -13.29
N ARG A 122 17.19 15.55 -13.58
CA ARG A 122 18.60 15.33 -13.94
C ARG A 122 18.97 16.11 -15.21
N GLU A 123 18.18 15.98 -16.28
CA GLU A 123 18.43 16.63 -17.56
C GLU A 123 18.38 18.17 -17.43
N ASN A 124 17.35 18.70 -16.78
CA ASN A 124 17.18 20.13 -16.51
C ASN A 124 18.31 20.69 -15.64
N HIS A 125 18.73 19.97 -14.59
CA HIS A 125 19.85 20.39 -13.75
C HIS A 125 21.15 20.49 -14.56
N LEU A 126 21.47 19.47 -15.38
CA LEU A 126 22.64 19.50 -16.25
C LEU A 126 22.57 20.68 -17.24
N LEU A 127 21.40 20.92 -17.83
CA LEU A 127 21.21 21.98 -18.80
C LEU A 127 21.36 23.39 -18.18
N LYS A 128 20.80 23.61 -16.98
CA LYS A 128 20.89 24.90 -16.28
C LYS A 128 22.25 25.13 -15.64
N ASN A 129 22.86 24.11 -15.03
CA ASN A 129 24.08 24.27 -14.25
C ASN A 129 25.35 24.22 -15.11
N ILE A 130 25.43 23.30 -16.08
CA ILE A 130 26.65 23.08 -16.87
C ILE A 130 26.65 23.95 -18.13
N VAL A 131 25.53 23.95 -18.87
CA VAL A 131 25.44 24.68 -20.14
C VAL A 131 25.00 26.14 -19.91
N GLY A 132 24.26 26.42 -18.84
CA GLY A 132 23.69 27.75 -18.59
C GLY A 132 22.60 28.12 -19.60
N SER A 133 21.93 27.13 -20.20
CA SER A 133 20.93 27.37 -21.24
C SER A 133 19.61 27.91 -20.65
N THR A 134 18.99 28.82 -21.37
CA THR A 134 17.67 29.39 -21.03
C THR A 134 16.50 28.52 -21.49
N HIS A 135 16.73 27.55 -22.37
CA HIS A 135 15.73 26.56 -22.80
C HIS A 135 15.10 25.85 -21.59
N ASP A 136 13.78 25.73 -21.60
CA ASP A 136 12.95 25.32 -20.47
C ASP A 136 11.97 24.19 -20.79
N GLU A 137 12.11 23.50 -21.93
CA GLU A 137 11.20 22.42 -22.35
C GLU A 137 11.14 21.30 -21.30
N PHE A 138 12.28 20.94 -20.69
CA PHE A 138 12.33 19.98 -19.59
C PHE A 138 11.58 20.46 -18.34
N SER A 139 11.61 21.78 -18.08
CA SER A 139 10.91 22.40 -16.96
C SER A 139 9.39 22.46 -17.22
N GLU A 140 8.98 22.82 -18.43
CA GLU A 140 7.57 22.82 -18.85
C GLU A 140 6.95 21.43 -18.81
N LEU A 141 7.69 20.40 -19.24
CA LEU A 141 7.24 19.02 -19.14
C LEU A 141 7.15 18.57 -17.67
N SER A 142 8.12 18.96 -16.84
CA SER A 142 8.10 18.69 -15.40
C SER A 142 6.89 19.35 -14.71
N ASN A 143 6.57 20.59 -15.10
CA ASN A 143 5.39 21.31 -14.64
C ASN A 143 4.09 20.62 -15.08
N SER A 144 4.01 20.18 -16.32
CA SER A 144 2.87 19.43 -16.86
C SER A 144 2.67 18.10 -16.14
N ILE A 145 3.74 17.38 -15.79
CA ILE A 145 3.62 16.17 -14.98
C ILE A 145 3.16 16.53 -13.56
N ARG A 146 3.70 17.60 -12.98
CA ARG A 146 3.29 18.08 -11.66
C ARG A 146 1.82 18.48 -11.63
N THR A 147 1.25 18.95 -12.76
CA THR A 147 -0.20 19.22 -12.83
C THR A 147 -1.01 17.94 -12.68
N THR A 148 -0.64 16.89 -13.42
CA THR A 148 -1.30 15.58 -13.31
C THR A 148 -1.20 14.99 -11.90
N MET A 149 -0.04 15.15 -11.24
CA MET A 149 0.15 14.65 -9.87
C MET A 149 -0.78 15.35 -8.88
N TRP A 150 -0.85 16.68 -8.86
CA TRP A 150 -1.77 17.35 -7.92
C TRP A 150 -3.23 17.05 -8.25
N GLN A 151 -3.59 16.84 -9.52
CA GLN A 151 -4.93 16.42 -9.92
C GLN A 151 -5.27 15.02 -9.42
N ILE A 152 -4.31 14.07 -9.48
CA ILE A 152 -4.45 12.74 -8.84
C ILE A 152 -4.73 12.91 -7.35
N ARG A 153 -3.95 13.74 -6.66
CA ARG A 153 -4.15 14.02 -5.23
C ARG A 153 -5.54 14.62 -4.96
N HIS A 154 -6.01 15.52 -5.83
CA HIS A 154 -7.34 16.12 -5.73
C HIS A 154 -8.44 15.06 -5.84
N VAL A 155 -8.41 14.19 -6.86
CA VAL A 155 -9.47 13.18 -7.05
C VAL A 155 -9.49 12.12 -5.95
N LEU A 156 -8.32 11.77 -5.39
CA LEU A 156 -8.25 10.85 -4.24
C LEU A 156 -8.96 11.45 -3.03
N ASN A 157 -8.66 12.71 -2.71
CA ASN A 157 -9.31 13.42 -1.61
C ASN A 157 -10.81 13.66 -1.86
N GLU A 158 -11.20 14.05 -3.09
CA GLU A 158 -12.60 14.19 -3.50
C GLU A 158 -13.39 12.89 -3.30
N ARG A 159 -12.79 11.74 -3.66
CA ARG A 159 -13.41 10.41 -3.50
C ARG A 159 -13.58 10.04 -2.03
N GLU A 160 -12.57 10.26 -1.19
CA GLU A 160 -12.67 10.02 0.25
C GLU A 160 -13.73 10.91 0.91
N LEU A 161 -13.81 12.19 0.52
CA LEU A 161 -14.85 13.11 0.98
C LEU A 161 -16.25 12.67 0.53
N ALA A 162 -16.40 12.24 -0.72
CA ALA A 162 -17.67 11.71 -1.23
C ALA A 162 -18.09 10.46 -0.46
N TYR A 163 -17.18 9.52 -0.22
CA TYR A 163 -17.43 8.34 0.61
C TYR A 163 -17.84 8.72 2.04
N SER A 164 -17.13 9.66 2.67
CA SER A 164 -17.47 10.17 4.01
C SER A 164 -18.85 10.81 4.03
N ALA A 165 -19.21 11.58 3.01
CA ALA A 165 -20.55 12.16 2.88
C ALA A 165 -21.62 11.09 2.71
N SER A 166 -21.39 10.06 1.88
CA SER A 166 -22.30 8.91 1.74
C SER A 166 -22.47 8.14 3.06
N ARG A 167 -21.38 7.95 3.82
CA ARG A 167 -21.44 7.32 5.14
C ARG A 167 -22.27 8.14 6.12
N LYS A 168 -22.13 9.48 6.11
CA LYS A 168 -22.97 10.37 6.93
C LYS A 168 -24.44 10.32 6.53
N PHE A 169 -24.74 10.28 5.23
CA PHE A 169 -26.10 10.12 4.73
C PHE A 169 -26.72 8.79 5.18
N LEU A 170 -25.96 7.70 5.12
CA LEU A 170 -26.41 6.37 5.55
C LEU A 170 -26.52 6.22 7.07
N GLN A 171 -25.83 7.07 7.84
CA GLN A 171 -25.92 7.10 9.31
C GLN A 171 -27.26 7.69 9.77
N ASP A 172 -27.88 8.56 8.97
CA ASP A 172 -29.24 9.04 9.22
C ASP A 172 -30.25 7.94 8.89
N GLU A 173 -30.89 7.40 9.93
CA GLU A 173 -31.78 6.24 9.83
C GLU A 173 -33.00 6.52 8.95
N SER A 174 -33.55 7.74 9.00
CA SER A 174 -34.71 8.12 8.19
C SER A 174 -34.38 8.09 6.69
N GLU A 175 -33.28 8.73 6.30
CA GLU A 175 -32.86 8.77 4.90
C GLU A 175 -32.36 7.41 4.39
N ARG A 176 -31.63 6.66 5.23
CA ARG A 176 -31.28 5.26 4.94
C ARG A 176 -32.53 4.41 4.68
N LYS A 177 -33.56 4.54 5.51
CA LYS A 177 -34.79 3.76 5.34
C LYS A 177 -35.54 4.12 4.06
N LYS A 178 -35.66 5.41 3.73
CA LYS A 178 -36.26 5.86 2.46
C LYS A 178 -35.48 5.33 1.25
N PHE A 179 -34.16 5.40 1.30
CA PHE A 179 -33.28 4.88 0.24
C PHE A 179 -33.47 3.38 0.03
N LEU A 180 -33.49 2.60 1.11
CA LEU A 180 -33.72 1.15 1.05
C LEU A 180 -35.12 0.80 0.50
N ASP A 181 -36.15 1.55 0.90
CA ASP A 181 -37.52 1.36 0.41
C ASP A 181 -37.63 1.68 -1.08
N THR A 182 -36.97 2.75 -1.55
CA THR A 182 -36.88 3.10 -2.98
C THR A 182 -36.22 1.97 -3.76
N LEU A 183 -35.07 1.44 -3.30
CA LEU A 183 -34.40 0.31 -3.96
C LEU A 183 -35.25 -0.96 -3.98
N ALA A 184 -35.95 -1.25 -2.88
CA ALA A 184 -36.83 -2.41 -2.79
C ALA A 184 -37.97 -2.34 -3.80
N ASN A 185 -38.67 -1.22 -3.86
CA ASN A 185 -39.83 -1.04 -4.73
C ASN A 185 -39.45 -0.92 -6.21
N ASP A 186 -38.35 -0.25 -6.53
CA ASP A 186 -37.96 0.01 -7.93
C ASP A 186 -37.28 -1.20 -8.59
N TYR A 187 -36.56 -2.03 -7.82
CA TYR A 187 -35.74 -3.11 -8.39
C TYR A 187 -36.07 -4.48 -7.77
N PHE A 188 -35.99 -4.62 -6.44
CA PHE A 188 -36.00 -5.95 -5.83
C PHE A 188 -37.37 -6.63 -5.82
N LEU A 189 -38.47 -5.89 -5.69
CA LEU A 189 -39.82 -6.45 -5.60
C LEU A 189 -40.57 -6.48 -6.94
N ASN A 190 -39.97 -5.92 -8.01
CA ASN A 190 -40.57 -5.88 -9.34
C ASN A 190 -40.48 -7.21 -10.07
N LYS A 191 -41.64 -7.85 -10.29
CA LYS A 191 -41.77 -9.19 -10.89
C LYS A 191 -41.47 -9.25 -12.39
N ASP A 192 -41.41 -8.10 -13.05
CA ASP A 192 -41.05 -8.05 -14.48
C ASP A 192 -39.58 -8.43 -14.72
N ILE A 193 -38.75 -8.30 -13.69
CA ILE A 193 -37.32 -8.63 -13.73
C ILE A 193 -37.17 -10.11 -13.34
N PRO A 194 -36.42 -10.92 -14.12
CA PRO A 194 -36.21 -12.33 -13.81
C PRO A 194 -35.42 -12.51 -12.50
N ASP A 195 -35.72 -13.58 -11.77
CA ASP A 195 -35.17 -13.78 -10.42
C ASP A 195 -33.64 -13.93 -10.41
N ASP A 196 -33.04 -14.45 -11.48
CA ASP A 196 -31.57 -14.54 -11.64
C ASP A 196 -30.89 -13.16 -11.66
N GLU A 197 -31.49 -12.19 -12.35
CA GLU A 197 -30.97 -10.81 -12.38
C GLU A 197 -31.14 -10.14 -11.02
N VAL A 198 -32.26 -10.40 -10.33
CA VAL A 198 -32.50 -9.92 -8.97
C VAL A 198 -31.48 -10.51 -7.99
N ALA A 199 -31.17 -11.81 -8.10
CA ALA A 199 -30.12 -12.44 -7.31
C ALA A 199 -28.76 -11.76 -7.53
N SER A 200 -28.38 -11.49 -8.79
CA SER A 200 -27.13 -10.77 -9.08
C SER A 200 -27.12 -9.32 -8.56
N MET A 201 -28.26 -8.62 -8.60
CA MET A 201 -28.39 -7.29 -8.01
C MET A 201 -28.27 -7.34 -6.49
N LEU A 202 -28.84 -8.37 -5.85
CA LEU A 202 -28.77 -8.56 -4.41
C LEU A 202 -27.34 -8.84 -3.93
N THR A 203 -26.54 -9.65 -4.65
CA THR A 203 -25.14 -9.89 -4.24
C THR A 203 -24.29 -8.62 -4.33
N ARG A 204 -24.48 -7.80 -5.38
CA ARG A 204 -23.82 -6.49 -5.51
C ARG A 204 -24.26 -5.52 -4.41
N PHE A 205 -25.55 -5.49 -4.10
CA PHE A 205 -26.12 -4.64 -3.06
C PHE A 205 -25.64 -5.03 -1.65
N GLN A 206 -25.58 -6.34 -1.37
CA GLN A 206 -25.04 -6.92 -0.14
C GLN A 206 -23.60 -6.46 0.13
N LEU A 207 -22.74 -6.58 -0.88
CA LEU A 207 -21.36 -6.08 -0.84
C LEU A 207 -21.31 -4.57 -0.62
N ALA A 208 -22.13 -3.81 -1.36
CA ALA A 208 -22.07 -2.34 -1.36
C ALA A 208 -22.51 -1.70 -0.03
N ILE A 209 -23.56 -2.22 0.61
CA ILE A 209 -24.18 -1.58 1.78
C ILE A 209 -23.79 -2.26 3.09
N PHE A 210 -23.74 -3.59 3.11
CA PHE A 210 -23.58 -4.36 4.35
C PHE A 210 -22.21 -5.02 4.49
N GLY A 211 -21.40 -5.04 3.41
CA GLY A 211 -20.10 -5.70 3.41
C GLY A 211 -20.21 -7.22 3.47
N ILE A 212 -21.30 -7.78 2.95
CA ILE A 212 -21.51 -9.23 2.86
C ILE A 212 -20.98 -9.71 1.51
N SER A 213 -19.89 -10.49 1.52
CA SER A 213 -19.32 -11.14 0.34
C SER A 213 -19.99 -12.47 0.03
N GLU A 214 -19.92 -12.86 -1.25
CA GLU A 214 -20.36 -14.17 -1.74
C GLU A 214 -19.52 -15.31 -1.10
N THR A 215 -18.22 -15.07 -0.92
CA THR A 215 -17.32 -15.99 -0.21
C THR A 215 -17.56 -15.89 1.29
N ILE A 216 -18.11 -16.96 1.88
CA ILE A 216 -18.43 -17.04 3.31
C ILE A 216 -17.19 -16.81 4.19
N GLN A 217 -16.01 -17.20 3.71
CA GLN A 217 -14.74 -17.13 4.46
C GLN A 217 -14.23 -15.70 4.67
N ASP A 218 -14.53 -14.78 3.76
CA ASP A 218 -14.05 -13.39 3.82
C ASP A 218 -14.96 -12.50 4.67
N ASN A 219 -16.14 -13.01 5.05
CA ASN A 219 -17.14 -12.26 5.79
C ASN A 219 -16.75 -12.02 7.25
N THR A 220 -16.76 -10.75 7.66
CA THR A 220 -16.64 -10.35 9.06
C THR A 220 -18.02 -10.09 9.68
N VAL A 221 -18.27 -10.64 10.87
CA VAL A 221 -19.56 -10.49 11.56
C VAL A 221 -19.57 -9.21 12.40
N ASP A 222 -20.34 -8.22 11.93
CA ASP A 222 -20.60 -6.93 12.58
C ASP A 222 -22.11 -6.63 12.67
N ILE A 223 -22.50 -5.53 13.32
CA ILE A 223 -23.91 -5.11 13.44
C ILE A 223 -24.50 -4.85 12.05
N ASN A 224 -23.74 -4.22 11.15
CA ASN A 224 -24.16 -3.99 9.76
C ASN A 224 -24.42 -5.30 9.01
N PHE A 225 -23.62 -6.33 9.24
CA PHE A 225 -23.81 -7.66 8.66
C PHE A 225 -25.16 -8.26 9.12
N ILE A 226 -25.45 -8.15 10.41
CA ILE A 226 -26.72 -8.62 11.00
C ILE A 226 -27.93 -7.86 10.43
N ASP A 227 -27.83 -6.53 10.31
CA ASP A 227 -28.87 -5.72 9.66
C ASP A 227 -29.09 -6.14 8.22
N GLY A 228 -28.01 -6.47 7.50
CA GLY A 228 -28.08 -6.97 6.12
C GLY A 228 -28.78 -8.31 6.00
N ILE A 229 -28.48 -9.26 6.90
CA ILE A 229 -29.19 -10.55 6.97
C ILE A 229 -30.68 -10.33 7.24
N LYS A 230 -31.02 -9.51 8.23
CA LYS A 230 -32.43 -9.20 8.56
C LYS A 230 -33.14 -8.54 7.39
N PHE A 231 -32.48 -7.60 6.70
CA PHE A 231 -33.04 -6.95 5.52
C PHE A 231 -33.26 -7.93 4.37
N LEU A 232 -32.27 -8.77 4.06
CA LEU A 232 -32.37 -9.76 2.99
C LEU A 232 -33.45 -10.81 3.26
N ALA A 233 -33.56 -11.30 4.49
CA ALA A 233 -34.59 -12.25 4.90
C ALA A 233 -36.00 -11.68 4.66
N ASN A 234 -36.22 -10.43 5.05
CA ASN A 234 -37.49 -9.74 4.79
C ASN A 234 -37.75 -9.52 3.29
N LEU A 235 -36.71 -9.19 2.50
CA LEU A 235 -36.86 -9.06 1.05
C LEU A 235 -37.24 -10.40 0.37
N LYS A 236 -36.61 -11.51 0.77
CA LYS A 236 -36.95 -12.84 0.24
C LYS A 236 -38.41 -13.20 0.52
N LEU A 237 -38.88 -12.96 1.75
CA LEU A 237 -40.29 -13.18 2.10
C LEU A 237 -41.25 -12.30 1.31
N GLN A 238 -40.93 -11.01 1.16
CA GLN A 238 -41.77 -10.07 0.42
C GLN A 238 -41.83 -10.41 -1.08
N ARG A 239 -40.71 -10.83 -1.67
CA ARG A 239 -40.64 -11.21 -3.09
C ARG A 239 -41.50 -12.43 -3.41
N PHE A 240 -41.40 -13.49 -2.59
CA PHE A 240 -42.07 -14.76 -2.83
C PHE A 240 -43.41 -14.92 -2.09
N LYS A 241 -43.98 -13.81 -1.59
CA LYS A 241 -45.24 -13.80 -0.83
C LYS A 241 -46.39 -14.50 -1.58
N ASP A 242 -46.50 -14.27 -2.89
CA ASP A 242 -47.61 -14.78 -3.70
C ASP A 242 -47.42 -16.23 -4.17
N SER A 243 -46.26 -16.83 -3.92
CA SER A 243 -45.95 -18.18 -4.40
C SER A 243 -46.51 -19.28 -3.51
N ASN A 244 -46.66 -19.04 -2.20
CA ASN A 244 -47.09 -20.07 -1.24
C ASN A 244 -47.80 -19.46 -0.02
N ASP A 245 -48.87 -20.11 0.45
CA ASP A 245 -49.65 -19.71 1.63
C ASP A 245 -48.79 -19.62 2.90
N LEU A 246 -47.81 -20.53 3.08
CA LEU A 246 -46.90 -20.50 4.23
C LEU A 246 -45.99 -19.27 4.24
N ILE A 247 -45.51 -18.85 3.07
CA ILE A 247 -44.68 -17.64 2.94
C ILE A 247 -45.55 -16.40 3.20
N SER A 248 -46.78 -16.41 2.68
CA SER A 248 -47.79 -15.38 2.96
C SER A 248 -48.12 -15.24 4.45
N GLU A 249 -48.24 -16.35 5.20
CA GLU A 249 -48.48 -16.36 6.65
C GLU A 249 -47.30 -15.71 7.40
N ILE A 250 -46.07 -16.14 7.09
CA ILE A 250 -44.86 -15.65 7.79
C ILE A 250 -44.54 -14.20 7.39
N SER A 251 -44.83 -13.79 6.15
CA SER A 251 -44.56 -12.44 5.64
C SER A 251 -45.46 -11.35 6.25
N GLN A 252 -46.50 -11.68 7.02
CA GLN A 252 -47.39 -10.68 7.64
C GLN A 252 -46.65 -9.81 8.66
N GLU A 253 -45.70 -10.40 9.39
CA GLU A 253 -44.87 -9.71 10.37
C GLU A 253 -43.40 -9.72 9.91
N PRO A 254 -42.70 -8.57 9.98
CA PRO A 254 -41.29 -8.53 9.61
C PRO A 254 -40.46 -9.37 10.59
N ILE A 255 -39.57 -10.20 10.05
CA ILE A 255 -38.66 -10.98 10.88
C ILE A 255 -37.69 -10.03 11.56
N THR A 256 -37.67 -10.12 12.89
CA THR A 256 -36.75 -9.36 13.76
C THR A 256 -35.66 -10.23 14.37
N ASP A 257 -35.90 -11.54 14.47
CA ASP A 257 -34.98 -12.49 15.07
C ASP A 257 -33.86 -12.87 14.10
N VAL A 258 -32.64 -12.98 14.64
CA VAL A 258 -31.45 -13.24 13.82
C VAL A 258 -31.32 -14.72 13.46
N GLY A 259 -31.80 -15.63 14.30
CA GLY A 259 -31.82 -17.06 13.98
C GLY A 259 -32.72 -17.36 12.78
N GLU A 260 -33.95 -16.81 12.80
CA GLU A 260 -34.87 -16.91 11.66
C GLU A 260 -34.29 -16.27 10.40
N SER A 261 -33.70 -15.08 10.53
CA SER A 261 -33.10 -14.36 9.40
C SER A 261 -31.91 -15.10 8.80
N PHE A 262 -31.11 -15.79 9.63
CA PHE A 262 -29.94 -16.52 9.18
C PHE A 262 -30.32 -17.74 8.32
N ILE A 263 -31.41 -18.44 8.65
CA ILE A 263 -31.92 -19.56 7.85
C ILE A 263 -32.31 -19.09 6.45
N LEU A 264 -33.06 -17.99 6.36
CA LEU A 264 -33.43 -17.39 5.08
C LEU A 264 -32.22 -16.81 4.33
N PHE A 265 -31.20 -16.33 5.04
CA PHE A 265 -29.96 -15.88 4.42
C PHE A 265 -29.23 -17.04 3.73
N THR A 266 -29.14 -18.20 4.38
CA THR A 266 -28.46 -19.39 3.84
C THR A 266 -29.21 -20.11 2.71
N SER A 267 -30.52 -19.87 2.55
CA SER A 267 -31.29 -20.46 1.47
C SER A 267 -30.95 -19.81 0.13
N ASP A 268 -31.10 -20.55 -0.97
CA ASP A 268 -30.99 -19.96 -2.30
C ASP A 268 -32.13 -18.96 -2.57
N PHE A 269 -31.93 -18.11 -3.59
CA PHE A 269 -32.94 -17.16 -4.05
C PHE A 269 -33.94 -17.83 -5.00
N GLU A 270 -34.59 -18.89 -4.49
CA GLU A 270 -35.57 -19.68 -5.24
C GLU A 270 -36.83 -19.92 -4.39
N PRO A 271 -38.02 -20.02 -5.01
CA PRO A 271 -39.27 -20.20 -4.27
C PRO A 271 -39.29 -21.49 -3.43
N HIS A 272 -38.70 -22.59 -3.94
CA HIS A 272 -38.62 -23.86 -3.22
C HIS A 272 -37.70 -23.77 -1.99
N ALA A 273 -36.49 -23.22 -2.15
CA ALA A 273 -35.54 -23.06 -1.05
C ALA A 273 -36.09 -22.15 0.06
N VAL A 274 -36.81 -21.09 -0.32
CA VAL A 274 -37.47 -20.20 0.65
C VAL A 274 -38.62 -20.92 1.37
N GLN A 275 -39.35 -21.81 0.70
CA GLN A 275 -40.37 -22.62 1.34
C GLN A 275 -39.78 -23.56 2.39
N GLU A 276 -38.66 -24.24 2.10
CA GLU A 276 -37.98 -25.11 3.07
C GLU A 276 -37.48 -24.31 4.29
N ALA A 277 -36.90 -23.13 4.05
CA ALA A 277 -36.50 -22.20 5.10
C ALA A 277 -37.67 -21.78 5.99
N CYS A 278 -38.84 -21.50 5.40
CA CYS A 278 -40.06 -21.16 6.13
C CYS A 278 -40.58 -22.31 7.02
N VAL A 279 -40.44 -23.56 6.57
CA VAL A 279 -40.78 -24.73 7.40
C VAL A 279 -39.86 -24.80 8.63
N ALA A 280 -38.54 -24.63 8.43
CA ALA A 280 -37.58 -24.59 9.53
C ALA A 280 -37.86 -23.44 10.52
N ILE A 281 -38.27 -22.27 10.03
CA ILE A 281 -38.69 -21.14 10.89
C ILE A 281 -39.93 -21.50 11.72
N LYS A 282 -40.92 -22.14 11.12
CA LYS A 282 -42.13 -22.57 11.84
C LYS A 282 -41.79 -23.56 12.96
N ASP A 283 -40.81 -24.43 12.74
CA ASP A 283 -40.30 -25.34 13.78
C ASP A 283 -39.54 -24.60 14.88
N LEU A 284 -38.72 -23.60 14.55
CA LEU A 284 -38.04 -22.77 15.55
C LEU A 284 -39.02 -22.02 16.46
N ARG A 285 -40.11 -21.51 15.89
CA ARG A 285 -41.15 -20.76 16.64
C ARG A 285 -41.93 -21.62 17.64
N LYS A 286 -41.89 -22.96 17.55
CA LYS A 286 -42.55 -23.85 18.52
C LYS A 286 -41.96 -23.75 19.92
N SER A 287 -40.67 -23.42 20.03
CA SER A 287 -39.99 -23.28 21.31
C SER A 287 -39.59 -21.83 21.54
N PRO A 288 -40.14 -21.15 22.56
CA PRO A 288 -39.87 -19.72 22.80
C PRO A 288 -38.42 -19.44 23.21
N ASP A 289 -37.71 -20.46 23.72
CA ASP A 289 -36.30 -20.37 24.14
C ASP A 289 -35.32 -20.21 22.94
N ASN A 290 -35.79 -20.44 21.72
CA ASN A 290 -34.96 -20.32 20.51
C ASN A 290 -34.76 -18.87 20.04
N LYS A 291 -35.54 -17.92 20.58
CA LYS A 291 -35.43 -16.51 20.20
C LYS A 291 -34.12 -15.93 20.74
N VAL A 292 -33.30 -15.38 19.85
CA VAL A 292 -31.99 -14.85 20.22
C VAL A 292 -32.14 -13.45 20.83
N PRO A 293 -31.68 -13.20 22.06
CA PRO A 293 -31.67 -11.85 22.63
C PRO A 293 -30.76 -10.92 21.83
N LYS A 294 -31.12 -9.62 21.77
CA LYS A 294 -30.34 -8.60 21.04
C LYS A 294 -28.85 -8.55 21.41
N LEU A 295 -28.54 -8.81 22.69
CA LEU A 295 -27.17 -8.82 23.21
C LEU A 295 -26.34 -9.99 22.64
N ASP A 296 -27.00 -11.10 22.31
CA ASP A 296 -26.38 -12.34 21.89
C ASP A 296 -26.42 -12.55 20.37
N GLU A 297 -26.96 -11.60 19.60
CA GLU A 297 -27.04 -11.68 18.12
C GLU A 297 -25.66 -11.87 17.48
N LEU A 298 -24.68 -11.02 17.85
CA LEU A 298 -23.31 -11.09 17.34
C LEU A 298 -22.59 -12.41 17.62
N PRO A 299 -22.49 -12.89 18.88
CA PRO A 299 -21.82 -14.15 19.17
C PRO A 299 -22.53 -15.35 18.52
N THR A 300 -23.86 -15.31 18.42
CA THR A 300 -24.65 -16.39 17.81
C THR A 300 -24.40 -16.48 16.30
N VAL A 301 -24.47 -15.37 15.57
CA VAL A 301 -24.16 -15.36 14.12
C VAL A 301 -22.72 -15.78 13.86
N ARG A 302 -21.78 -15.33 14.68
CA ARG A 302 -20.37 -15.75 14.58
C ARG A 302 -20.23 -17.27 14.78
N LYS A 303 -21.03 -17.87 15.67
CA LYS A 303 -21.04 -19.33 15.87
C LYS A 303 -21.62 -20.05 14.64
N TYR A 304 -22.75 -19.59 14.11
CA TYR A 304 -23.37 -20.20 12.92
C TYR A 304 -22.49 -20.09 11.69
N LEU A 305 -21.88 -18.94 11.45
CA LEU A 305 -20.98 -18.73 10.31
C LEU A 305 -19.75 -19.63 10.41
N LYS A 306 -19.17 -19.80 11.60
CA LYS A 306 -18.09 -20.77 11.82
C LYS A 306 -18.51 -22.22 11.55
N GLN A 307 -19.73 -22.60 11.93
CA GLN A 307 -20.28 -23.93 11.65
C GLN A 307 -20.46 -24.16 10.14
N LEU A 308 -20.94 -23.15 9.40
CA LEU A 308 -21.04 -23.22 7.94
C LEU A 308 -19.67 -23.31 7.25
N ILE A 309 -18.69 -22.52 7.70
CA ILE A 309 -17.31 -22.62 7.20
C ILE A 309 -16.76 -24.03 7.45
N HIS A 310 -17.00 -24.59 8.64
CA HIS A 310 -16.57 -25.95 8.94
C HIS A 310 -17.27 -26.98 8.04
N ALA A 311 -18.59 -26.90 7.88
CA ALA A 311 -19.36 -27.81 7.04
C ALA A 311 -18.89 -27.78 5.58
N SER A 312 -18.76 -26.58 4.99
CA SER A 312 -18.25 -26.42 3.62
C SER A 312 -16.81 -26.93 3.45
N SER A 313 -15.94 -26.75 4.45
CA SER A 313 -14.57 -27.29 4.39
C SER A 313 -14.52 -28.82 4.44
N VAL A 314 -15.44 -29.45 5.18
CA VAL A 314 -15.56 -30.91 5.26
C VAL A 314 -16.09 -31.46 3.93
N GLU A 315 -17.12 -30.85 3.36
CA GLU A 315 -17.65 -31.23 2.05
C GLU A 315 -16.58 -31.18 0.96
N GLN A 316 -15.78 -30.10 0.94
CA GLN A 316 -14.64 -29.96 0.01
C GLN A 316 -13.53 -30.98 0.23
N ALA A 317 -13.32 -31.46 1.46
CA ALA A 317 -12.32 -32.49 1.77
C ALA A 317 -12.80 -33.90 1.43
N THR A 318 -14.12 -34.12 1.37
CA THR A 318 -14.74 -35.41 1.03
C THR A 318 -15.05 -35.58 -0.45
N ALA A 319 -15.09 -34.50 -1.23
CA ALA A 319 -15.28 -34.48 -2.68
C ALA A 319 -13.94 -34.65 -3.42
#